data_AF-A0A0N0Z8U1-F1
#
_entry.id   AF-A0A0N0Z8U1-F1
#
_cell.length_a   1.000
_cell.length_b   1.000
_cell.length_c   1.000
_cell.angle_alpha   90.00
_cell.angle_beta   90.00
_cell.angle_gamma   90.00
#
_symmetry.space_group_name_H-M   'P 1'
#
loop_
_entity.id
_entity.type
_entity.pdbx_description
1 polymer ?
#
loop_
_entity_poly.entity_id
_entity_poly.type
_entity_poly.pdbx_seq_one_letter_code
_entity_poly.pdbx_strand_id
1 'polypeptide(L)'
;MIKKIKIIIIVLVSGLFISSCSIIDLFRTGGILLVNIRAEDNINPTINNQPAPVTLRIYQLKDNVIFDERNFIELYHQDDDLLKNDLLSKRIIPSIYPSSEKEITLPLIEGTQHIAIIVEFSSYRSSANKKRVRLYSSKGARVAIHLDGTIVSIKN
;
A
#
# COMPACT_ATOMS: atom_id res chain seq x y z
N MET A 1 31.95 4.54 -46.36
CA MET A 1 31.09 5.52 -45.68
C MET A 1 29.67 5.00 -45.37
N ILE A 2 29.01 4.31 -46.29
CA ILE A 2 27.59 3.87 -46.18
C ILE A 2 27.32 2.92 -44.98
N LYS A 3 28.27 2.04 -44.61
CA LYS A 3 28.13 1.13 -43.45
C LYS A 3 28.12 1.86 -42.09
N LYS A 4 28.89 2.95 -41.94
CA LYS A 4 28.93 3.75 -40.71
C LYS A 4 27.63 4.53 -40.50
N ILE A 5 27.01 4.99 -41.59
CA ILE A 5 25.71 5.68 -41.57
C ILE A 5 24.57 4.73 -41.14
N LYS A 6 24.56 3.47 -41.61
CA LYS A 6 23.59 2.46 -41.15
C LYS A 6 23.72 2.14 -39.66
N ILE A 7 24.96 2.04 -39.14
CA ILE A 7 25.20 1.76 -37.72
C ILE A 7 24.75 2.94 -36.85
N ILE A 8 24.97 4.18 -37.28
CA ILE A 8 24.52 5.38 -36.56
C ILE A 8 22.99 5.47 -36.52
N ILE A 9 22.29 5.11 -37.61
CA ILE A 9 20.82 5.11 -37.66
C ILE A 9 20.23 4.02 -36.75
N ILE A 10 20.87 2.86 -36.63
CA ILE A 10 20.41 1.76 -35.75
C ILE A 10 20.56 2.13 -34.26
N VAL A 11 21.61 2.87 -33.89
CA VAL A 11 21.82 3.32 -32.50
C VAL A 11 20.85 4.44 -32.12
N LEU A 12 20.45 5.31 -33.05
CA LEU A 12 19.52 6.42 -32.77
C LEU A 12 18.06 5.94 -32.55
N VAL A 13 17.66 4.83 -33.17
CA VAL A 13 16.31 4.25 -33.02
C VAL A 13 16.17 3.45 -31.72
N SER A 14 17.29 3.01 -31.12
CA SER A 14 17.27 2.22 -29.88
C SER A 14 17.15 3.06 -28.60
N GLY A 15 17.10 4.40 -28.70
CA GLY A 15 17.07 5.33 -27.56
C GLY A 15 15.67 5.70 -27.01
N LEU A 16 14.59 5.11 -27.53
CA LEU A 16 13.20 5.53 -27.25
C LEU A 16 12.34 4.46 -26.54
N PHE A 17 12.95 3.60 -25.71
CA PHE A 17 12.22 2.61 -24.93
C PHE A 17 12.58 2.64 -23.46
N ILE A 18 12.28 3.73 -22.77
CA ILE A 18 12.00 3.67 -21.31
C ILE A 18 10.86 4.63 -20.98
N SER A 19 9.73 4.48 -21.66
CA SER A 19 8.47 5.06 -21.19
C SER A 19 7.99 4.24 -20.01
N SER A 20 8.39 4.62 -18.80
CA SER A 20 7.77 4.16 -17.55
C SER A 20 6.28 4.48 -17.64
N CYS A 21 5.45 3.46 -17.81
CA CYS A 21 4.02 3.61 -18.04
C CYS A 21 3.31 3.92 -16.71
N SER A 22 3.47 5.13 -16.19
CA SER A 22 2.65 5.63 -15.07
C SER A 22 1.24 6.08 -15.54
N ILE A 23 0.98 6.00 -16.84
CA ILE A 23 -0.29 6.45 -17.46
C ILE A 23 -1.41 5.41 -17.25
N ILE A 24 -1.07 4.13 -17.06
CA ILE A 24 -2.04 3.03 -16.91
C ILE A 24 -2.90 3.19 -15.63
N ASP A 25 -2.34 3.73 -14.56
CA ASP A 25 -3.10 3.98 -13.32
C ASP A 25 -4.15 5.08 -13.47
N LEU A 26 -3.92 6.08 -14.35
CA LEU A 26 -4.85 7.19 -14.56
C LEU A 26 -6.15 6.73 -15.25
N PHE A 27 -6.10 5.67 -16.05
CA PHE A 27 -7.26 5.13 -16.77
C PHE A 27 -8.06 4.10 -15.96
N ARG A 28 -7.56 3.67 -14.79
CA ARG A 28 -8.21 2.68 -13.92
C ARG A 28 -8.86 3.29 -12.68
N THR A 29 -8.92 4.62 -12.55
CA THR A 29 -9.41 5.25 -11.31
C THR A 29 -10.93 5.32 -11.27
N GLY A 30 -11.55 4.65 -10.29
CA GLY A 30 -12.93 4.91 -9.90
C GLY A 30 -13.10 6.26 -9.19
N GLY A 31 -12.02 6.85 -8.69
CA GLY A 31 -12.00 8.16 -8.04
C GLY A 31 -10.75 8.35 -7.20
N ILE A 32 -10.87 9.09 -6.10
CA ILE A 32 -9.78 9.34 -5.16
C ILE A 32 -10.04 8.58 -3.86
N LEU A 33 -8.99 7.93 -3.33
CA LEU A 33 -8.93 7.40 -1.98
C LEU A 33 -8.09 8.33 -1.10
N LEU A 34 -8.72 8.99 -0.14
CA LEU A 34 -8.02 9.78 0.88
C LEU A 34 -7.79 8.90 2.12
N VAL A 35 -6.54 8.75 2.53
CA VAL A 35 -6.15 7.96 3.69
C VAL A 35 -5.56 8.89 4.75
N ASN A 36 -6.27 9.04 5.86
CA ASN A 36 -5.79 9.76 7.03
C ASN A 36 -5.16 8.78 8.01
N ILE A 37 -3.90 8.99 8.36
CA ILE A 37 -3.14 8.16 9.27
C ILE A 37 -2.80 9.00 10.49
N ARG A 38 -3.21 8.55 11.66
CA ARG A 38 -2.84 9.14 12.95
C ARG A 38 -2.12 8.12 13.80
N ALA A 39 -0.98 8.52 14.35
CA ALA A 39 -0.19 7.72 15.28
C ALA A 39 -0.06 8.45 16.61
N GLU A 40 -0.43 7.76 17.68
CA GLU A 40 -0.20 8.24 19.05
C GLU A 40 1.30 8.21 19.40
N ASP A 41 1.64 8.81 20.53
CA ASP A 41 3.03 8.98 20.97
C ASP A 41 3.72 7.67 21.40
N ASN A 42 2.93 6.64 21.69
CA ASN A 42 3.35 5.38 22.28
C ASN A 42 3.51 4.24 21.26
N ILE A 43 3.37 4.50 19.96
CA ILE A 43 3.32 3.43 18.95
C ILE A 43 4.61 2.60 18.89
N ASN A 44 4.45 1.32 18.59
CA ASN A 44 5.51 0.34 18.41
C ASN A 44 6.61 0.42 19.49
N PRO A 45 6.24 0.27 20.77
CA PRO A 45 7.21 0.35 21.85
C PRO A 45 8.23 -0.79 21.74
N THR A 46 9.50 -0.48 21.95
CA THR A 46 10.55 -1.48 22.15
C THR A 46 10.36 -2.22 23.48
N ILE A 47 11.20 -3.22 23.76
CA ILE A 47 11.20 -3.92 25.06
C ILE A 47 11.43 -2.99 26.26
N ASN A 48 12.02 -1.81 26.04
CA ASN A 48 12.24 -0.77 27.05
C ASN A 48 11.14 0.30 27.05
N ASN A 49 9.98 0.06 26.42
CA ASN A 49 8.88 0.99 26.23
C ASN A 49 9.22 2.27 25.45
N GLN A 50 10.31 2.28 24.69
CA GLN A 50 10.63 3.41 23.81
C GLN A 50 9.79 3.34 22.54
N PRO A 51 8.98 4.35 22.20
CA PRO A 51 8.21 4.38 20.95
C PRO A 51 9.11 4.37 19.71
N ALA A 52 8.65 3.72 18.66
CA ALA A 52 9.41 3.58 17.41
C ALA A 52 8.49 3.73 16.19
N PRO A 53 9.03 4.08 15.01
CA PRO A 53 8.22 4.14 13.80
C PRO A 53 7.75 2.76 13.34
N VAL A 54 6.72 2.74 12.48
CA VAL A 54 6.24 1.53 11.79
C VAL A 54 6.14 1.71 10.28
N THR A 55 6.16 0.60 9.56
CA THR A 55 5.76 0.54 8.15
C THR A 55 4.30 0.10 8.06
N LEU A 56 3.52 0.79 7.22
CA LEU A 56 2.14 0.44 6.89
C LEU A 56 2.06 0.03 5.42
N ARG A 57 1.44 -1.12 5.14
CA ARG A 57 1.05 -1.49 3.77
C ARG A 57 -0.45 -1.34 3.62
N ILE A 58 -0.88 -0.69 2.55
CA ILE A 58 -2.28 -0.46 2.20
C ILE A 58 -2.56 -1.22 0.91
N TYR A 59 -3.60 -2.05 0.94
CA TYR A 59 -4.04 -2.85 -0.20
C TYR A 59 -5.44 -2.42 -0.61
N GLN A 60 -5.64 -2.27 -1.92
CA GLN A 60 -6.96 -2.20 -2.55
C GLN A 60 -7.26 -3.59 -3.11
N LEU A 61 -8.34 -4.22 -2.63
CA LEU A 61 -8.69 -5.60 -2.97
C LEU A 61 -10.08 -5.72 -3.61
N LYS A 62 -10.21 -6.64 -4.57
CA LYS A 62 -11.50 -7.06 -5.14
C LYS A 62 -12.30 -7.91 -4.16
N ASP A 63 -11.63 -8.80 -3.44
CA ASP A 63 -12.18 -9.72 -2.45
C ASP A 63 -11.25 -9.78 -1.22
N ASN A 64 -11.77 -10.15 -0.05
CA ASN A 64 -11.07 -10.17 1.23
C ASN A 64 -10.79 -11.58 1.77
N VAL A 65 -11.28 -12.65 1.14
CA VAL A 65 -11.21 -14.01 1.67
C VAL A 65 -9.77 -14.42 1.97
N ILE A 66 -8.86 -14.31 0.98
CA ILE A 66 -7.45 -14.69 1.19
C ILE A 66 -6.79 -13.81 2.27
N PHE A 67 -7.06 -12.50 2.29
CA PHE A 67 -6.51 -11.60 3.30
C PHE A 67 -6.97 -11.98 4.72
N ASP A 68 -8.22 -12.43 4.87
CA ASP A 68 -8.78 -12.83 6.15
C ASP A 68 -8.25 -14.17 6.64
N GLU A 69 -8.13 -15.14 5.74
CA GLU A 69 -7.66 -16.49 6.04
C GLU A 69 -6.16 -16.53 6.38
N ARG A 70 -5.34 -15.74 5.67
CA ARG A 70 -3.88 -15.75 5.85
C ARG A 70 -3.45 -15.02 7.11
N ASN A 71 -2.48 -15.58 7.82
CA ASN A 71 -1.93 -14.91 8.98
C ASN A 71 -1.02 -13.73 8.58
N PHE A 72 -0.68 -12.87 9.55
CA PHE A 72 0.15 -11.69 9.28
C PHE A 72 1.52 -12.05 8.68
N ILE A 73 2.18 -13.12 9.15
CA ILE A 73 3.52 -13.48 8.70
C ILE A 73 3.52 -14.00 7.27
N GLU A 74 2.51 -14.79 6.89
CA GLU A 74 2.30 -15.19 5.50
C GLU A 74 2.15 -13.94 4.60
N LEU A 75 1.27 -13.00 4.98
CA LEU A 75 1.06 -11.76 4.21
C LEU A 75 2.32 -10.89 4.16
N TYR A 76 3.04 -10.75 5.27
CA TYR A 76 4.26 -9.94 5.33
C TYR A 76 5.32 -10.41 4.32
N HIS A 77 5.48 -11.72 4.19
CA HIS A 77 6.48 -12.33 3.31
C HIS A 77 6.01 -12.55 1.87
N GLN A 78 4.73 -12.83 1.66
CA GLN A 78 4.21 -13.39 0.40
C GLN A 78 2.92 -12.71 -0.07
N ASP A 79 2.61 -11.49 0.36
CA ASP A 79 1.38 -10.77 -0.03
C ASP A 79 1.18 -10.70 -1.55
N ASP A 80 2.23 -10.42 -2.32
CA ASP A 80 2.12 -10.30 -3.78
C ASP A 80 1.66 -11.63 -4.44
N ASP A 81 2.15 -12.78 -3.95
CA ASP A 81 1.78 -14.10 -4.47
C ASP A 81 0.42 -14.56 -3.94
N LEU A 82 0.16 -14.37 -2.64
CA LEU A 82 -1.07 -14.80 -1.98
C LEU A 82 -2.28 -14.01 -2.50
N LEU A 83 -2.12 -12.70 -2.67
CA LEU A 83 -3.20 -11.79 -3.06
C LEU A 83 -3.30 -11.57 -4.56
N LYS A 84 -2.46 -12.20 -5.39
CA LYS A 84 -2.32 -11.91 -6.84
C LYS A 84 -3.62 -11.79 -7.64
N ASN A 85 -4.65 -12.56 -7.28
CA ASN A 85 -5.94 -12.56 -8.00
C ASN A 85 -6.84 -11.40 -7.56
N ASP A 86 -6.73 -10.99 -6.30
CA ASP A 86 -7.61 -10.03 -5.65
C ASP A 86 -6.97 -8.65 -5.50
N LEU A 87 -5.64 -8.56 -5.57
CA LEU A 87 -4.87 -7.34 -5.42
C LEU A 87 -5.03 -6.43 -6.64
N LEU A 88 -5.58 -5.23 -6.40
CA LEU A 88 -5.68 -4.17 -7.41
C LEU A 88 -4.54 -3.18 -7.30
N SER A 89 -4.17 -2.83 -6.07
CA SER A 89 -3.09 -1.89 -5.79
C SER A 89 -2.51 -2.15 -4.41
N LYS A 90 -1.20 -1.94 -4.28
CA LYS A 90 -0.44 -2.03 -3.04
C LYS A 90 0.37 -0.75 -2.87
N ARG A 91 0.26 -0.13 -1.70
CA ARG A 91 1.05 1.05 -1.33
C ARG A 91 1.77 0.81 -0.02
N ILE A 92 3.08 0.94 -0.03
CA ILE A 92 3.94 0.86 1.17
C ILE A 92 4.23 2.27 1.65
N ILE A 93 3.89 2.56 2.90
CA ILE A 93 4.17 3.81 3.59
C ILE A 93 5.26 3.54 4.64
N PRO A 94 6.52 3.89 4.35
CA PRO A 94 7.59 3.74 5.32
C PRO A 94 7.48 4.80 6.42
N SER A 95 7.98 4.45 7.60
CA SER A 95 8.28 5.38 8.70
C SER A 95 7.13 6.29 9.13
N ILE A 96 6.03 5.70 9.60
CA ILE A 96 5.03 6.44 10.37
C ILE A 96 5.60 6.63 11.78
N TYR A 97 5.89 7.89 12.14
CA TYR A 97 6.51 8.23 13.40
C TYR A 97 5.47 8.34 14.53
N PRO A 98 5.89 8.12 15.80
CA PRO A 98 5.06 8.51 16.94
C PRO A 98 4.65 9.98 16.89
N SER A 99 3.47 10.30 17.42
CA SER A 99 2.90 11.65 17.44
C SER A 99 2.78 12.30 16.06
N SER A 100 2.45 11.52 15.03
CA SER A 100 2.34 12.02 13.65
C SER A 100 0.94 11.87 13.08
N GLU A 101 0.59 12.81 12.20
CA GLU A 101 -0.61 12.77 11.38
C GLU A 101 -0.21 12.97 9.92
N LYS A 102 -0.80 12.17 9.03
CA LYS A 102 -0.48 12.18 7.60
C LYS A 102 -1.73 11.90 6.77
N GLU A 103 -2.03 12.80 5.85
CA GLU A 103 -3.00 12.54 4.79
C GLU A 103 -2.26 12.04 3.55
N ILE A 104 -2.81 11.00 2.90
CA ILE A 104 -2.29 10.43 1.67
C ILE A 104 -3.42 10.34 0.65
N THR A 105 -3.18 10.94 -0.52
CA THR A 105 -4.08 10.84 -1.66
C THR A 105 -3.59 9.72 -2.58
N LEU A 106 -4.44 8.70 -2.78
CA LEU A 106 -4.18 7.58 -3.67
C LEU A 106 -5.26 7.52 -4.77
N PRO A 107 -4.92 7.04 -5.98
CA PRO A 107 -5.94 6.64 -6.94
C PRO A 107 -6.79 5.50 -6.35
N LEU A 108 -8.12 5.64 -6.36
CA LEU A 108 -9.01 4.54 -6.04
C LEU A 108 -9.16 3.68 -7.29
N ILE A 109 -8.69 2.44 -7.27
CA ILE A 109 -8.75 1.55 -8.43
C ILE A 109 -10.19 1.02 -8.59
N GLU A 110 -10.70 1.06 -9.81
CA GLU A 110 -12.01 0.49 -10.13
C GLU A 110 -12.08 -0.99 -9.73
N GLY A 111 -13.23 -1.41 -9.18
CA GLY A 111 -13.43 -2.76 -8.65
C GLY A 111 -12.93 -2.99 -7.22
N THR A 112 -12.34 -1.97 -6.57
CA THR A 112 -11.96 -2.06 -5.15
C THR A 112 -13.21 -2.19 -4.29
N GLN A 113 -13.33 -3.31 -3.57
CA GLN A 113 -14.38 -3.54 -2.60
C GLN A 113 -13.87 -3.43 -1.16
N HIS A 114 -12.58 -3.60 -0.95
CA HIS A 114 -11.97 -3.58 0.38
C HIS A 114 -10.69 -2.77 0.40
N ILE A 115 -10.51 -1.99 1.46
CA ILE A 115 -9.21 -1.45 1.85
C ILE A 115 -8.71 -2.30 3.01
N ALA A 116 -7.59 -2.97 2.80
CA ALA A 116 -6.94 -3.81 3.78
C ALA A 116 -5.57 -3.22 4.14
N ILE A 117 -5.13 -3.44 5.37
CA ILE A 117 -3.86 -2.94 5.86
C ILE A 117 -3.12 -3.99 6.67
N ILE A 118 -1.79 -3.98 6.56
CA ILE A 118 -0.92 -4.58 7.58
C ILE A 118 0.05 -3.53 8.15
N VAL A 119 0.34 -3.66 9.44
CA VAL A 119 1.29 -2.80 10.16
C VAL A 119 2.43 -3.66 10.67
N GLU A 120 3.66 -3.26 10.37
CA GLU A 120 4.87 -4.01 10.70
C GLU A 120 5.38 -3.64 12.10
N PHE A 121 4.59 -3.95 13.13
CA PHE A 121 5.01 -3.77 14.53
C PHE A 121 6.17 -4.71 14.89
N SER A 122 7.12 -4.25 15.71
CA SER A 122 8.24 -5.08 16.20
C SER A 122 7.76 -6.26 17.03
N SER A 123 6.76 -6.04 17.90
CA SER A 123 6.14 -7.08 18.74
C SER A 123 4.99 -7.81 18.03
N TYR A 124 5.11 -8.09 16.73
CA TYR A 124 4.01 -8.57 15.88
C TYR A 124 3.24 -9.79 16.45
N ARG A 125 3.87 -10.68 17.21
CA ARG A 125 3.21 -11.89 17.75
C ARG A 125 2.04 -11.59 18.69
N SER A 126 2.11 -10.48 19.41
CA SER A 126 1.09 -10.05 20.38
C SER A 126 0.21 -8.90 19.85
N SER A 127 0.36 -8.54 18.58
CA SER A 127 -0.20 -7.32 18.01
C SER A 127 -1.35 -7.62 17.05
N ALA A 128 -2.32 -6.70 16.98
CA ALA A 128 -3.41 -6.78 16.01
C ALA A 128 -2.98 -6.18 14.67
N ASN A 129 -2.01 -6.79 13.99
CA ASN A 129 -1.27 -6.18 12.86
C ASN A 129 -2.04 -6.07 11.54
N LYS A 130 -3.22 -6.68 11.39
CA LYS A 130 -4.00 -6.68 10.15
C LYS A 130 -5.43 -6.23 10.37
N LYS A 131 -5.94 -5.37 9.50
CA LYS A 131 -7.34 -4.91 9.51
C LYS A 131 -7.83 -4.63 8.10
N ARG A 132 -9.16 -4.54 7.93
CA ARG A 132 -9.79 -4.12 6.68
C ARG A 132 -11.11 -3.41 6.92
N VAL A 133 -11.53 -2.64 5.93
CA VAL A 133 -12.89 -2.08 5.79
C VAL A 133 -13.44 -2.37 4.41
N ARG A 134 -14.75 -2.55 4.32
CA ARG A 134 -15.46 -2.67 3.05
C ARG A 134 -15.84 -1.29 2.54
N LEU A 135 -15.54 -1.01 1.28
CA LEU A 135 -16.01 0.19 0.60
C LEU A 135 -17.41 -0.05 0.00
N TYR A 136 -18.26 0.98 0.08
CA TYR A 136 -19.59 0.98 -0.51
C TYR A 136 -19.68 1.85 -1.77
N SER A 137 -18.70 2.71 -2.00
CA SER A 137 -18.64 3.63 -3.15
C SER A 137 -17.38 3.39 -3.96
N SER A 138 -17.57 3.26 -5.27
CA SER A 138 -16.48 3.20 -6.25
C SER A 138 -16.06 4.58 -6.77
N LYS A 139 -16.81 5.65 -6.46
CA LYS A 139 -16.58 7.03 -6.96
C LYS A 139 -15.58 7.86 -6.12
N GLY A 140 -14.92 7.20 -5.18
CA GLY A 140 -14.05 7.82 -4.18
C GLY A 140 -14.40 7.34 -2.77
N ALA A 141 -13.41 7.39 -1.89
CA ALA A 141 -13.53 6.93 -0.51
C ALA A 141 -12.60 7.72 0.41
N ARG A 142 -12.96 7.76 1.70
CA ARG A 142 -12.08 8.22 2.76
C ARG A 142 -11.87 7.08 3.74
N VAL A 143 -10.67 6.94 4.25
CA VAL A 143 -10.33 5.95 5.27
C VAL A 143 -9.49 6.61 6.34
N ALA A 144 -9.82 6.37 7.60
CA ALA A 144 -9.04 6.79 8.74
C ALA A 144 -8.36 5.58 9.38
N ILE A 145 -7.05 5.65 9.57
CA ILE A 145 -6.20 4.65 10.22
C ILE A 145 -5.65 5.27 11.50
N HIS A 146 -5.84 4.57 12.61
CA HIS A 146 -5.35 5.01 13.91
C HIS A 146 -4.43 3.94 14.50
N LEU A 147 -3.23 4.36 14.92
CA LEU A 147 -2.20 3.54 15.54
C LEU A 147 -2.03 3.97 17.00
N ASP A 148 -2.18 3.02 17.92
CA ASP A 148 -2.02 3.22 19.37
C ASP A 148 -1.31 1.98 19.95
N GLY A 149 -0.12 2.19 20.52
CA GLY A 149 0.75 1.13 21.01
C GLY A 149 1.07 0.10 19.92
N THR A 150 0.49 -1.09 20.05
CA THR A 150 0.65 -2.21 19.09
C THR A 150 -0.67 -2.61 18.42
N ILE A 151 -1.65 -1.71 18.43
CA ILE A 151 -2.99 -1.91 17.89
C ILE A 151 -3.17 -0.96 16.71
N VAL A 152 -3.83 -1.46 15.67
CA VAL A 152 -4.32 -0.62 14.57
C VAL A 152 -5.83 -0.74 14.43
N SER A 153 -6.48 0.38 14.15
CA SER A 153 -7.88 0.43 13.72
C SER A 153 -8.01 1.19 12.40
N ILE A 154 -9.06 0.85 11.65
CA ILE A 154 -9.36 1.42 10.33
C ILE A 154 -10.87 1.59 10.21
N LYS A 155 -11.31 2.73 9.68
CA LYS A 155 -12.72 3.10 9.47
C LYS A 155 -12.88 3.83 8.14
N ASN A 156 -14.05 3.74 7.50
CA ASN A 156 -14.41 4.46 6.28
C ASN A 156 -15.71 5.24 6.42
#